data_AF-A0ABD0R7K7-F1
#
_entry.id   AF-A0ABD0R7K7-F1
#
_cell.length_a   1.000
_cell.length_b   1.000
_cell.length_c   1.000
_cell.angle_alpha   90.00
_cell.angle_beta   90.00
_cell.angle_gamma   90.00
#
_symmetry.space_group_name_H-M   'P 1'
#
loop_
_entity.id
_entity.type
_entity.pdbx_description
1 polymer ?
#
loop_
_entity_poly.entity_id
_entity_poly.type
_entity_poly.pdbx_seq_one_letter_code
_entity_poly.pdbx_strand_id
1 'polypeptide(L)' 'HLDALLRQVRDVVEKHTDTDVLEACSMTFHALCNEEFTIYNRVDIVRSQMLDEQIDKFHRLLEDVLQE' A
#
# COMPACT_ATOMS: atom_id res chain seq x y z
N HIS A 1 -6.74 17.02 -3.00
CA HIS A 1 -5.37 16.68 -3.45
C HIS A 1 -4.80 15.47 -2.71
N LEU A 2 -4.93 15.33 -1.38
CA LEU A 2 -4.46 14.15 -0.65
C LEU A 2 -4.99 12.82 -1.22
N ASP A 3 -6.31 12.66 -1.41
CA ASP A 3 -6.84 11.40 -1.99
C ASP A 3 -6.26 11.07 -3.37
N ALA A 4 -6.03 12.09 -4.19
CA ALA A 4 -5.48 11.89 -5.52
C ALA A 4 -4.05 11.36 -5.45
N LEU A 5 -3.25 11.89 -4.53
CA LEU A 5 -1.91 11.37 -4.24
C LEU A 5 -1.98 9.93 -3.72
N LEU A 6 -2.78 9.66 -2.70
CA LEU A 6 -2.90 8.32 -2.10
C LEU A 6 -3.35 7.28 -3.13
N ARG A 7 -4.29 7.65 -4.01
CA ARG A 7 -4.72 6.81 -5.13
C ARG A 7 -3.58 6.55 -6.11
N GLN A 8 -2.83 7.58 -6.50
CA GLN A 8 -1.70 7.41 -7.41
C GLN A 8 -0.59 6.53 -6.82
N VAL A 9 -0.26 6.71 -5.54
CA VAL A 9 0.74 5.85 -4.87
C VAL A 9 0.27 4.40 -4.83
N ARG A 10 -1.02 4.14 -4.56
CA ARG A 10 -1.58 2.79 -4.63
C ARG A 10 -1.51 2.20 -6.05
N ASP A 11 -1.90 2.98 -7.06
CA ASP A 11 -1.83 2.56 -8.47
C ASP A 11 -0.38 2.19 -8.88
N VAL A 12 0.63 2.85 -8.30
CA VAL A 12 2.06 2.51 -8.51
C VAL A 12 2.40 1.17 -7.83
N VAL A 13 2.02 0.98 -6.57
CA VAL A 13 2.24 -0.29 -5.83
C VAL A 13 1.62 -1.48 -6.57
N GLU A 14 0.44 -1.31 -7.16
CA GLU A 14 -0.24 -2.38 -7.90
C GLU A 14 0.46 -2.78 -9.22
N LYS A 15 1.24 -1.88 -9.82
CA LYS A 15 1.79 -2.03 -11.19
C LYS A 15 3.29 -2.27 -11.23
N HIS A 16 4.00 -2.04 -10.14
CA HIS A 16 5.45 -2.10 -10.07
C HIS A 16 5.91 -3.19 -9.11
N THR A 17 7.01 -3.86 -9.47
CA THR A 17 7.73 -4.82 -8.61
C THR A 17 9.17 -4.39 -8.37
N ASP A 18 9.53 -3.17 -8.81
CA ASP A 18 10.84 -2.58 -8.61
C ASP A 18 11.02 -2.19 -7.14
N THR A 19 12.12 -2.61 -6.53
CA THR A 19 12.35 -2.44 -5.09
C THR A 19 12.44 -0.99 -4.67
N ASP A 20 13.13 -0.15 -5.46
CA ASP A 20 13.32 1.27 -5.14
C ASP A 20 11.99 2.02 -5.27
N VAL A 21 11.16 1.64 -6.26
CA VAL A 21 9.81 2.18 -6.43
C VAL A 21 8.93 1.82 -5.23
N LEU A 22 8.92 0.55 -4.81
CA LEU A 22 8.10 0.11 -3.68
C LEU A 22 8.59 0.67 -2.34
N GLU A 23 9.91 0.84 -2.16
CA GLU A 23 10.48 1.53 -1.00
C GLU A 23 10.03 2.99 -0.95
N ALA A 24 10.09 3.71 -2.07
CA ALA A 24 9.61 5.09 -2.13
C ALA A 24 8.11 5.22 -1.79
N CYS A 25 7.28 4.28 -2.27
CA CYS A 25 5.86 4.21 -1.88
C CYS A 25 5.70 3.97 -0.38
N SER A 26 6.46 3.04 0.20
CA SER A 26 6.46 2.73 1.63
C SER A 26 6.86 3.95 2.47
N MET A 27 7.96 4.61 2.11
CA MET A 27 8.44 5.83 2.79
C MET A 27 7.42 6.96 2.69
N THR A 28 6.72 7.09 1.56
CA THR A 28 5.66 8.09 1.38
C THR A 28 4.50 7.85 2.35
N PHE A 29 4.00 6.61 2.44
CA PHE A 29 2.96 6.28 3.42
C PHE A 29 3.44 6.45 4.85
N HIS A 30 4.69 6.07 5.17
CA HIS A 30 5.27 6.27 6.50
C HIS A 30 5.28 7.74 6.90
N ALA A 31 5.76 8.63 6.03
CA ALA A 31 5.81 10.06 6.29
C ALA A 31 4.41 10.70 6.46
N LEU A 32 3.41 10.20 5.71
CA LEU A 32 2.03 10.69 5.78
C LEU A 32 1.23 10.11 6.97
N CYS A 33 1.60 8.92 7.46
CA CYS A 33 1.02 8.25 8.63
C CYS A 33 1.66 8.69 9.96
N ASN A 34 1.88 10.00 10.14
CA ASN A 34 2.24 10.55 11.44
C ASN A 34 0.98 10.89 12.24
N GLU A 35 0.82 10.31 13.44
CA GLU A 35 -0.33 10.50 14.34
C GLU A 35 -0.53 11.96 14.78
N GLU A 36 0.51 12.78 14.72
CA GLU A 36 0.42 14.22 15.01
C GLU A 36 -0.30 15.01 13.91
N PHE A 37 -0.46 14.43 12.72
CA PHE A 37 -1.15 15.09 11.61
C PHE A 37 -2.65 14.80 11.63
N THR A 38 -3.46 15.83 11.36
CA THR A 38 -4.92 15.72 11.21
C THR A 38 -5.37 14.79 10.09
N ILE A 39 -4.46 14.46 9.16
CA ILE A 39 -4.71 13.53 8.05
C ILE A 39 -4.49 12.06 8.42
N TYR A 40 -3.93 11.76 9.60
CA TYR A 40 -3.50 10.42 10.00
C TYR A 40 -4.55 9.35 9.73
N ASN A 41 -5.75 9.48 10.33
CA ASN A 41 -6.81 8.48 10.21
C ASN A 41 -7.18 8.17 8.76
N ARG A 42 -7.15 9.18 7.89
CA ARG A 42 -7.49 9.01 6.47
C ARG A 42 -6.38 8.29 5.70
N VAL A 43 -5.12 8.63 5.97
CA VAL A 43 -3.97 7.93 5.34
C VAL A 43 -3.90 6.49 5.85
N ASP A 44 -4.13 6.29 7.15
CA ASP A 44 -4.09 4.98 7.80
C ASP A 44 -5.15 4.02 7.26
N ILE A 45 -6.38 4.49 7.02
CA ILE A 45 -7.42 3.68 6.38
C ILE A 45 -6.99 3.22 4.98
N VAL A 46 -6.46 4.14 4.15
CA VAL A 46 -6.04 3.78 2.78
C VAL A 46 -4.85 2.83 2.79
N ARG A 47 -3.90 3.04 3.70
CA ARG A 47 -2.74 2.15 3.88
C ARG A 47 -3.18 0.75 4.30
N SER A 48 -4.07 0.65 5.29
CA SER A 48 -4.57 -0.62 5.81
C SER A 48 -5.33 -1.39 4.74
N GLN A 49 -6.25 -0.73 4.03
CA GLN A 49 -7.00 -1.35 2.92
C GLN A 49 -6.08 -1.87 1.81
N MET A 50 -5.05 -1.10 1.43
CA MET A 50 -4.08 -1.54 0.44
C MET A 50 -3.30 -2.77 0.90
N LEU A 51 -2.87 -2.81 2.17
CA LEU A 51 -2.16 -3.96 2.72
C LEU A 51 -3.05 -5.20 2.79
N ASP A 52 -4.30 -5.05 3.22
CA ASP A 52 -5.29 -6.14 3.26
C ASP A 52 -5.46 -6.76 1.86
N GLU A 53 -5.61 -5.94 0.82
CA GLU A 53 -5.72 -6.40 -0.57
C GLU A 53 -4.46 -7.16 -1.06
N GLN A 54 -3.27 -6.68 -0.69
CA GLN A 54 -2.00 -7.35 -1.04
C GLN A 54 -1.81 -8.66 -0.28
N ILE A 55 -2.16 -8.70 1.01
CA ILE A 55 -2.09 -9.91 1.85
C ILE A 55 -3.05 -10.97 1.31
N ASP A 56 -4.28 -10.58 0.97
CA ASP A 56 -5.26 -11.47 0.37
C ASP A 56 -4.77 -12.04 -0.98
N LYS A 57 -4.16 -11.19 -1.82
CA LYS A 57 -3.57 -11.63 -3.08
C LYS A 57 -2.40 -12.59 -2.85
N PHE A 58 -1.55 -12.29 -1.88
CA PHE A 58 -0.41 -13.14 -1.51
C PHE A 58 -0.89 -14.52 -1.04
N HIS A 59 -1.88 -14.59 -0.15
CA HIS A 59 -2.41 -15.86 0.33
C HIS A 59 -3.00 -16.71 -0.79
N ARG A 60 -3.79 -16.11 -1.70
CA ARG A 60 -4.31 -16.84 -2.87
C ARG A 60 -3.20 -17.40 -3.75
N LEU A 61 -2.19 -16.59 -4.07
CA LEU A 61 -1.06 -17.04 -4.89
C LEU A 61 -0.23 -18.12 -4.17
N LEU A 62 -0.07 -18.01 -2.85
CA LEU A 62 0.64 -19.00 -2.06
C LEU A 62 -0.12 -20.33 -2.02
N GLU A 63 -1.44 -20.30 -1.84
CA GLU A 63 -2.29 -21.48 -1.92
C GLU A 63 -2.19 -22.16 -3.29
N ASP A 64 -2.27 -21.39 -4.37
CA ASP A 64 -2.12 -21.90 -5.74
C ASP A 64 -0.75 -22.59 -5.93
N VAL A 65 0.34 -21.94 -5.51
CA VAL A 65 1.71 -22.48 -5.63
C VAL A 65 1.94 -23.73 -4.78
N LEU A 66 1.33 -23.82 -3.60
CA LEU A 66 1.49 -24.99 -2.71
C LEU A 66 0.62 -26.19 -3.13
N GLN A 67 -0.38 -25.98 -4.00
CA GLN A 67 -1.22 -27.03 -4.56
C GLN A 67 -0.62 -27.65 -5.85
N GLU A 68 0.42 -27.04 -6.43
CA GLU A 68 1.24 -27.59 -7.53
C GLU A 68 2.34 -28.55 -7.05
#